data_AF-A0A1V4S1W7-F1
#
_entry.id   AF-A0A1V4S1W7-F1
#
_cell.length_a   1.000
_cell.length_b   1.000
_cell.length_c   1.000
_cell.angle_alpha   90.00
_cell.angle_beta   90.00
_cell.angle_gamma   90.00
#
_symmetry.space_group_name_H-M   'P 1'
#
loop_
_entity.id
_entity.type
_entity.pdbx_description
1 polymer ?
#
loop_
_entity_poly.entity_id
_entity_poly.type
_entity_poly.pdbx_seq_one_letter_code
_entity_poly.pdbx_strand_id
1 'polypeptide(L)'
;MAEKHSDEPNFALIRRYFRQGNQHLKSLIYRGLEINPTDIGFLDDLSFFHEFHPMLVELIRRYTDACRIQQNPETFSELARDFYYNTAPDGYEAYHALKEIYGSDTQKGMIIDHLIQAEKEFDGRI
;
A
#
# COMPACT_ATOMS: atom_id res chain seq x y z
N MET A 1 -14.26 11.50 3.15
CA MET A 1 -13.94 10.26 2.40
C MET A 1 -15.17 9.36 2.31
N ALA A 2 -16.27 9.90 1.81
CA ALA A 2 -17.55 9.18 1.71
C ALA A 2 -17.81 8.68 0.27
N GLU A 3 -17.27 9.33 -0.76
CA GLU A 3 -17.58 8.99 -2.14
C GLU A 3 -16.85 7.75 -2.68
N LYS A 4 -15.62 7.43 -2.23
CA LYS A 4 -14.88 6.25 -2.72
C LYS A 4 -15.47 4.93 -2.23
N HIS A 5 -16.16 4.96 -1.08
CA HIS A 5 -16.84 3.82 -0.46
C HIS A 5 -18.36 3.93 -0.52
N SER A 6 -18.88 4.84 -1.36
CA SER A 6 -20.29 4.97 -1.71
C SER A 6 -20.75 3.72 -2.46
N ASP A 7 -22.02 3.34 -2.32
CA ASP A 7 -22.61 2.29 -3.15
C ASP A 7 -22.58 2.66 -4.66
N GLU A 8 -22.45 3.96 -4.97
CA GLU A 8 -22.20 4.49 -6.32
C GLU A 8 -21.07 5.54 -6.29
N PRO A 9 -19.79 5.14 -6.38
CA PRO A 9 -18.68 6.09 -6.40
C PRO A 9 -18.64 6.84 -7.73
N ASN A 10 -18.50 8.16 -7.70
CA ASN A 10 -18.21 8.94 -8.91
C ASN A 10 -16.73 8.81 -9.30
N PHE A 11 -16.35 7.62 -9.76
CA PHE A 11 -14.99 7.28 -10.15
C PHE A 11 -14.41 8.23 -11.20
N ALA A 12 -15.24 8.80 -12.08
CA ALA A 12 -14.80 9.77 -13.08
C ALA A 12 -14.35 11.09 -12.44
N LEU A 13 -15.08 11.59 -11.45
CA LEU A 13 -14.73 12.80 -10.70
C LEU A 13 -13.50 12.56 -9.81
N ILE A 14 -13.45 11.41 -9.13
CA ILE A 14 -12.29 10.99 -8.31
C ILE A 14 -11.04 10.93 -9.19
N ARG A 15 -11.07 10.16 -10.29
CA ARG A 15 -9.99 10.08 -11.28
C ARG A 15 -9.56 11.46 -11.79
N ARG A 16 -10.50 12.37 -12.02
CA ARG A 16 -10.19 13.74 -12.47
C ARG A 16 -9.36 14.49 -11.44
N TYR A 17 -9.73 14.46 -10.15
CA TYR A 17 -8.97 15.16 -9.11
C TYR A 17 -7.59 14.56 -8.87
N PHE A 18 -7.47 13.23 -8.89
CA PHE A 18 -6.19 12.53 -8.78
C PHE A 18 -5.28 12.83 -9.98
N ARG A 19 -5.80 12.75 -11.22
CA ARG A 19 -5.06 13.12 -12.44
C ARG A 19 -4.54 14.56 -12.43
N GLN A 20 -5.34 15.49 -11.92
CA GLN A 20 -4.95 16.90 -11.84
C GLN A 20 -3.87 17.19 -10.79
N GLY A 21 -3.49 16.21 -9.96
CA GLY A 21 -2.46 16.41 -8.95
C GLY A 21 -2.90 17.38 -7.87
N ASN A 22 -4.19 17.34 -7.51
CA ASN A 22 -4.79 18.27 -6.56
C ASN A 22 -4.05 18.20 -5.21
N GLN A 23 -3.31 19.26 -4.90
CA GLN A 23 -2.47 19.33 -3.69
C GLN A 23 -3.30 19.29 -2.39
N HIS A 24 -4.54 19.77 -2.42
CA HIS A 24 -5.43 19.67 -1.26
C HIS A 24 -5.82 18.22 -1.00
N LEU A 25 -6.15 17.45 -2.05
CA LEU A 25 -6.45 16.03 -1.91
C LEU A 25 -5.25 15.27 -1.34
N LYS A 26 -4.05 15.50 -1.88
CA LYS A 26 -2.81 14.91 -1.36
C LYS A 26 -2.59 15.28 0.12
N SER A 27 -2.83 16.55 0.49
CA SER A 27 -2.70 16.99 1.88
C SER A 27 -3.70 16.32 2.83
N LEU A 28 -4.92 16.02 2.36
CA LEU A 28 -5.92 15.30 3.15
C LEU A 28 -5.51 13.84 3.36
N ILE A 29 -4.99 13.18 2.32
CA ILE A 29 -4.46 11.81 2.42
C ILE A 29 -3.32 11.77 3.44
N TYR A 30 -2.37 12.70 3.34
CA TYR A 30 -1.26 12.81 4.30
C TYR A 30 -1.74 13.06 5.71
N ARG A 31 -2.73 13.95 5.89
CA ARG A 31 -3.28 14.22 7.20
C ARG A 31 -3.95 12.99 7.80
N GLY A 32 -4.61 12.18 6.98
CA GLY A 32 -5.13 10.88 7.36
C GLY A 32 -4.05 9.92 7.85
N LEU A 33 -2.99 9.76 7.06
CA LEU A 33 -1.85 8.90 7.40
C LEU A 33 -1.04 9.40 8.62
N GLU A 34 -1.04 10.70 8.90
CA GLU A 34 -0.46 11.24 10.14
C GLU A 34 -1.23 10.80 11.39
N ILE A 35 -2.56 10.67 11.27
CA ILE A 35 -3.45 10.29 12.38
C ILE A 35 -3.53 8.77 12.50
N ASN A 36 -3.64 8.07 11.36
CA ASN A 36 -3.74 6.62 11.28
C ASN A 36 -2.77 6.08 10.20
N PRO A 37 -1.49 5.84 10.57
CA PRO A 37 -0.44 5.48 9.60
C PRO A 37 -0.61 4.07 9.02
N THR A 38 -1.42 3.22 9.64
CA THR A 38 -1.68 1.84 9.19
C THR A 38 -2.98 1.70 8.40
N ASP A 39 -3.64 2.81 8.08
CA ASP A 39 -4.90 2.81 7.35
C ASP A 39 -4.70 2.45 5.88
N ILE A 40 -5.19 1.28 5.48
CA ILE A 40 -5.07 0.76 4.12
C ILE A 40 -5.82 1.65 3.12
N GLY A 41 -6.95 2.26 3.51
CA GLY A 41 -7.72 3.13 2.62
C GLY A 41 -6.93 4.39 2.22
N PHE A 42 -6.27 5.02 3.20
CA PHE A 42 -5.39 6.17 2.92
C PHE A 42 -4.12 5.78 2.16
N LEU A 43 -3.56 4.58 2.39
CA LEU A 43 -2.40 4.09 1.63
C LEU A 43 -2.78 3.77 0.18
N ASP A 44 -3.91 3.11 -0.05
CA ASP A 44 -4.47 2.85 -1.38
C ASP A 44 -4.79 4.15 -2.12
N ASP A 45 -5.37 5.16 -1.45
CA ASP A 45 -5.53 6.49 -2.02
C ASP A 45 -4.18 7.12 -2.42
N LEU A 46 -3.13 6.92 -1.63
CA LEU A 46 -1.80 7.43 -1.95
C LEU A 46 -1.18 6.68 -3.14
N SER A 47 -1.34 5.36 -3.22
CA SER A 47 -0.95 4.51 -4.35
C SER A 47 -1.66 4.95 -5.63
N PHE A 48 -2.96 5.20 -5.55
CA PHE A 48 -3.72 5.70 -6.68
C PHE A 48 -3.29 7.11 -7.13
N PHE A 49 -2.87 7.97 -6.18
CA PHE A 49 -2.24 9.25 -6.54
C PHE A 49 -0.90 9.04 -7.25
N HIS A 50 -0.11 8.06 -6.80
CA HIS A 50 1.17 7.71 -7.40
C HIS A 50 1.05 7.31 -8.88
N GLU A 51 -0.02 6.60 -9.27
CA GLU A 51 -0.27 6.22 -10.68
C GLU A 51 -0.25 7.41 -11.65
N PHE A 52 -0.68 8.59 -11.19
CA PHE A 52 -0.72 9.81 -12.02
C PHE A 52 0.45 10.76 -11.75
N HIS A 53 1.01 10.71 -10.54
CA HIS A 53 2.08 11.59 -10.08
C HIS A 53 3.17 10.75 -9.43
N PRO A 54 4.17 10.27 -10.21
CA PRO A 54 5.20 9.37 -9.73
C PRO A 54 5.88 9.84 -8.44
N MET A 55 5.73 9.04 -7.38
CA MET A 55 6.21 9.35 -6.04
C MET A 55 6.58 8.08 -5.25
N LEU A 56 7.17 7.11 -5.94
CA LEU A 56 7.51 5.79 -5.42
C LEU A 56 8.28 5.83 -4.10
N VAL A 57 9.28 6.72 -3.96
CA VAL A 57 10.08 6.86 -2.73
C VAL A 57 9.20 7.18 -1.51
N GLU A 58 8.20 8.05 -1.70
CA GLU A 58 7.27 8.40 -0.63
C GLU A 58 6.32 7.23 -0.34
N LEU A 59 5.87 6.53 -1.38
CA LEU A 59 5.00 5.37 -1.23
C LEU A 59 5.69 4.25 -0.44
N ILE A 60 6.92 3.92 -0.81
CA ILE A 60 7.79 2.98 -0.09
C ILE A 60 7.92 3.38 1.37
N ARG A 61 8.21 4.65 1.66
CA ARG A 61 8.35 5.15 3.03
C ARG A 61 7.08 4.91 3.84
N ARG A 62 5.92 5.32 3.31
CA ARG A 62 4.63 5.22 4.03
C ARG A 62 4.23 3.78 4.29
N TYR A 63 4.34 2.90 3.30
CA TYR A 63 4.06 1.47 3.50
C TYR A 63 5.04 0.81 4.47
N THR A 64 6.34 1.15 4.39
CA THR A 64 7.34 0.60 5.31
C THR A 64 7.02 1.01 6.76
N ASP A 65 6.67 2.27 6.99
CA ASP A 65 6.30 2.76 8.32
C ASP A 65 4.99 2.12 8.82
N ALA A 66 3.98 1.99 7.94
CA ALA A 66 2.74 1.28 8.25
C ALA A 66 3.02 -0.18 8.68
N CYS A 67 3.84 -0.89 7.89
CA CYS A 67 4.25 -2.26 8.19
C CYS A 67 5.01 -2.36 9.52
N ARG A 68 5.82 -1.36 9.89
CA ARG A 68 6.54 -1.33 11.17
C ARG A 68 5.59 -1.18 12.35
N ILE A 69 4.64 -0.24 12.24
CA ILE A 69 3.71 0.12 13.31
C ILE A 69 2.68 -0.99 13.53
N GLN A 70 2.16 -1.61 12.46
CA GLN A 70 1.10 -2.60 12.56
C GLN A 70 1.54 -3.81 13.40
N GLN A 71 0.76 -4.16 14.43
CA GLN A 71 1.01 -5.30 15.31
C GLN A 71 0.05 -6.46 15.05
N ASN A 72 -1.15 -6.19 14.54
CA ASN A 72 -2.09 -7.24 14.16
C ASN A 72 -1.54 -8.02 12.95
N PRO A 73 -1.36 -9.35 13.05
CA PRO A 73 -0.80 -10.16 11.96
C PRO A 73 -1.63 -10.17 10.68
N GLU A 74 -2.96 -10.16 10.80
CA GLU A 74 -3.89 -10.21 9.66
C GLU A 74 -3.83 -8.89 8.88
N THR A 75 -3.93 -7.77 9.58
CA THR A 75 -3.78 -6.44 8.97
C THR A 75 -2.36 -6.21 8.44
N PHE A 76 -1.33 -6.74 9.09
CA PHE A 76 0.03 -6.71 8.57
C PHE A 76 0.15 -7.47 7.23
N SER A 77 -0.46 -8.64 7.14
CA SER A 77 -0.50 -9.43 5.90
C SER A 77 -1.23 -8.71 4.77
N GLU A 78 -2.30 -7.99 5.07
CA GLU A 78 -2.99 -7.10 4.12
C GLU A 78 -2.09 -5.94 3.67
N LEU A 79 -1.46 -5.24 4.61
CA LEU A 79 -0.54 -4.13 4.30
C LEU A 79 0.65 -4.56 3.46
N ALA A 80 1.24 -5.72 3.75
CA ALA A 80 2.36 -6.25 2.99
C ALA A 80 1.95 -6.58 1.54
N ARG A 81 0.77 -7.19 1.34
CA ARG A 81 0.21 -7.45 0.01
C ARG A 81 -0.06 -6.17 -0.76
N ASP A 82 -0.71 -5.21 -0.11
CA ASP A 82 -1.03 -3.92 -0.71
C ASP A 82 0.25 -3.17 -1.11
N PHE A 83 1.29 -3.20 -0.26
CA PHE A 83 2.60 -2.64 -0.59
C PHE A 83 3.22 -3.30 -1.83
N TYR A 84 3.21 -4.63 -1.90
CA TYR A 84 3.73 -5.37 -3.04
C TYR A 84 3.01 -4.99 -4.34
N TYR A 85 1.68 -5.10 -4.39
CA TYR A 85 0.95 -4.81 -5.62
C TYR A 85 1.03 -3.35 -6.06
N ASN A 86 1.09 -2.41 -5.12
CA ASN A 86 1.13 -0.98 -5.44
C ASN A 86 2.53 -0.46 -5.79
N THR A 87 3.57 -1.28 -5.69
CA THR A 87 4.95 -0.88 -6.03
C THR A 87 5.65 -1.81 -7.01
N ALA A 88 5.10 -3.00 -7.26
CA ALA A 88 5.53 -3.91 -8.31
C ALA A 88 5.48 -3.30 -9.73
N PRO A 89 4.50 -2.45 -10.12
CA PRO A 89 4.51 -1.80 -11.44
C PRO A 89 5.73 -0.90 -11.68
N ASP A 90 6.30 -0.34 -10.61
CA ASP A 90 7.53 0.45 -10.65
C ASP A 90 8.81 -0.39 -10.46
N GLY A 91 8.66 -1.72 -10.36
CA GLY A 91 9.77 -2.68 -10.20
C GLY A 91 10.34 -2.77 -8.79
N TYR A 92 9.59 -2.36 -7.76
CA TYR A 92 10.04 -2.46 -6.38
C TYR A 92 9.62 -3.79 -5.74
N GLU A 93 10.60 -4.54 -5.24
CA GLU A 93 10.43 -5.86 -4.64
C GLU A 93 10.03 -5.77 -3.15
N ALA A 94 8.78 -5.36 -2.88
CA ALA A 94 8.36 -5.02 -1.52
C ALA A 94 8.50 -6.16 -0.51
N TYR A 95 8.14 -7.39 -0.87
CA TYR A 95 8.30 -8.52 0.05
C TYR A 95 9.76 -8.81 0.38
N HIS A 96 10.65 -8.75 -0.60
CA HIS A 96 12.07 -8.94 -0.36
C HIS A 96 12.64 -7.84 0.55
N ALA A 97 12.25 -6.58 0.32
CA ALA A 97 12.65 -5.47 1.19
C ALA A 97 12.10 -5.63 2.63
N LEU A 98 10.84 -6.03 2.80
CA LEU A 98 10.27 -6.30 4.13
C LEU A 98 10.96 -7.49 4.79
N LYS A 99 11.38 -8.49 4.01
CA LYS A 99 12.08 -9.67 4.52
C LYS A 99 13.44 -9.31 5.12
N GLU A 100 14.18 -8.41 4.48
CA GLU A 100 15.44 -7.88 4.99
C GLU A 100 15.24 -7.11 6.32
N ILE A 101 14.09 -6.46 6.50
CA ILE A 101 13.78 -5.69 7.72
C ILE A 101 13.46 -6.61 8.91
N TYR A 102 12.67 -7.67 8.70
CA TYR A 102 12.12 -8.47 9.81
C TYR A 102 12.81 -9.82 10.03
N GLY A 103 13.67 -10.29 9.12
CA GLY A 103 14.30 -11.62 9.24
C GLY A 103 13.31 -12.78 9.08
N SER A 104 13.77 -14.03 9.27
CA SER A 104 12.92 -15.23 9.15
C SER A 104 12.41 -15.79 10.47
N ASP A 105 12.95 -15.31 11.57
CA ASP A 105 12.66 -15.76 12.93
C ASP A 105 11.56 -14.93 13.61
N THR A 106 11.13 -13.82 13.00
CA THR A 106 10.02 -13.02 13.52
C THR A 106 8.67 -13.42 12.91
N GLN A 107 7.58 -13.15 13.63
CA GLN A 107 6.22 -13.40 13.14
C GLN A 107 5.94 -12.68 11.81
N LYS A 108 6.35 -11.41 11.68
CA LYS A 108 6.24 -10.65 10.43
C LYS A 108 7.06 -11.28 9.32
N GLY A 109 8.27 -11.72 9.64
CA GLY A 109 9.15 -12.47 8.76
C GLY A 109 8.52 -13.73 8.17
N MET A 110 7.89 -14.53 9.02
CA MET A 110 7.19 -15.76 8.62
C MET A 110 5.97 -15.45 7.74
N ILE A 111 5.20 -14.39 8.05
CA ILE A 111 4.09 -13.95 7.21
C ILE A 111 4.59 -13.57 5.82
N ILE A 112 5.69 -12.83 5.72
CA ILE A 112 6.29 -12.46 4.42
C ILE A 112 6.74 -13.71 3.65
N ASP A 113 7.32 -14.71 4.30
CA ASP A 113 7.69 -15.97 3.64
C ASP A 113 6.46 -16.68 3.05
N HIS A 114 5.37 -16.72 3.81
CA HIS A 114 4.11 -17.28 3.33
C HIS A 114 3.56 -16.52 2.12
N LEU A 115 3.64 -15.18 2.13
CA LEU A 115 3.20 -14.35 1.00
C LEU A 115 4.07 -14.57 -0.24
N ILE A 116 5.40 -14.62 -0.11
CA ILE A 116 6.32 -14.92 -1.22
C ILE A 116 6.01 -16.30 -1.82
N GLN A 117 5.75 -17.30 -0.99
CA GLN A 117 5.40 -18.64 -1.46
C GLN A 117 4.05 -18.64 -2.20
N ALA A 118 3.06 -17.91 -1.70
CA ALA A 118 1.75 -17.78 -2.33
C ALA A 118 1.84 -17.14 -3.73
N GLU A 119 2.63 -16.06 -3.90
CA GLU A 119 2.82 -15.44 -5.22
C GLU A 119 3.50 -16.39 -6.22
N LYS A 120 4.53 -17.12 -5.79
CA LYS A 120 5.21 -18.11 -6.65
C LYS A 120 4.26 -19.20 -7.14
N GLU A 121 3.36 -19.65 -6.28
CA GLU A 121 2.35 -20.64 -6.64
C GLU A 121 1.27 -20.08 -7.57
N PHE A 122 0.97 -18.79 -7.47
CA PHE A 122 0.04 -18.11 -8.38
C PHE A 122 0.67 -17.94 -9.77
N ASP A 123 1.90 -17.42 -9.84
CA ASP A 123 2.62 -17.22 -11.10
C ASP A 123 2.90 -18.54 -11.83
N GLY A 124 3.18 -19.62 -11.09
CA GLY A 124 3.41 -20.95 -11.67
C GLY A 124 2.16 -21.65 -12.21
N ARG A 125 0.96 -21.05 -12.06
CA ARG A 125 -0.31 -21.58 -12.60
C ARG A 125 -0.74 -20.92 -13.91
N ILE A 126 -0.01 -19.91 -14.40
CA ILE A 126 -0.31 -19.13 -15.61
C ILE A 126 0.52 -19.64 -16.80
#